data_AF-A0A954YVF4-F1
#
_entry.id   AF-A0A954YVF4-F1
#
_cell.length_a   1.000
_cell.length_b   1.000
_cell.length_c   1.000
_cell.angle_alpha   90.00
_cell.angle_beta   90.00
_cell.angle_gamma   90.00
#
_symmetry.space_group_name_H-M   'P 1'
#
loop_
_entity.id
_entity.type
_entity.pdbx_description
1 polymer ?
#
loop_
_entity_poly.entity_id
_entity_poly.type
_entity_poly.pdbx_seq_one_letter_code
_entity_poly.pdbx_strand_id
1 'polypeptide(L)'
;MRPTPTFAVILNAWWVRPAGTSTGPNVDRYGVSADGAIGLIAAKFNVEAVYLMLASRLHMFGANIFLIIGAILLSIVAIGFLIALWTGVNILTWRRSQKRAAAKRHRERFDKTGQPYPPAARGLCSVCDAVHAKVYHLPDGTRFCPTHYAELIEARRPDEASQPGPAPIKT
;
A
#
# COMPACT_ATOMS: atom_id res chain seq x y z
N MET A 1 3.38 27.57 5.68
CA MET A 1 2.65 28.79 5.31
C MET A 1 1.15 28.53 5.51
N ARG A 2 0.54 29.19 6.50
CA ARG A 2 -0.91 29.31 6.67
C ARG A 2 -1.27 30.77 6.37
N PRO A 3 -2.20 31.02 5.45
CA PRO A 3 -3.45 31.74 5.77
C PRO A 3 -4.64 31.14 4.97
N THR A 4 -5.93 31.25 5.25
CA THR A 4 -6.82 31.81 6.27
C THR A 4 -8.21 31.21 5.94
N PRO A 5 -9.12 31.03 6.91
CA PRO A 5 -10.48 30.54 6.66
C PRO A 5 -11.37 31.67 6.10
N THR A 6 -11.95 31.46 4.91
CA THR A 6 -12.97 32.36 4.35
C THR A 6 -14.30 32.06 5.03
N PHE A 7 -14.57 32.78 6.13
CA PHE A 7 -15.90 32.91 6.71
C PHE A 7 -16.77 33.73 5.75
N ALA A 8 -17.63 33.07 4.97
CA ALA A 8 -18.74 33.73 4.28
C ALA A 8 -19.92 33.81 5.24
N VAL A 9 -19.99 34.94 5.96
CA VAL A 9 -21.18 35.44 6.63
C VAL A 9 -22.23 35.74 5.55
N ILE A 10 -23.32 34.97 5.50
CA ILE A 10 -24.55 35.40 4.82
C ILE A 10 -25.61 35.58 5.90
N LEU A 11 -25.65 36.81 6.39
CA LEU A 11 -26.74 37.41 7.14
C LEU A 11 -27.77 37.98 6.15
N ASN A 12 -29.03 37.98 6.61
CA ASN A 12 -30.15 38.82 6.16
C ASN A 12 -30.93 38.37 4.90
N ALA A 13 -32.22 38.10 5.09
CA ALA A 13 -33.25 39.14 4.88
C ALA A 13 -34.64 38.55 4.54
N TRP A 14 -35.26 37.72 5.38
CA TRP A 14 -36.68 37.34 5.17
C TRP A 14 -37.46 37.27 6.48
N TRP A 15 -37.62 38.41 7.14
CA TRP A 15 -38.71 38.65 8.09
C TRP A 15 -39.60 39.76 7.53
N VAL A 16 -40.43 39.43 6.53
CA VAL A 16 -41.57 40.26 6.18
C VAL A 16 -42.71 39.88 7.12
N ARG A 17 -42.95 40.76 8.08
CA ARG A 17 -44.03 40.69 9.07
C ARG A 17 -45.25 41.39 8.45
N PRO A 18 -46.31 40.69 8.01
CA PRO A 18 -47.52 41.38 7.59
C PRO A 18 -48.18 42.00 8.82
N ALA A 19 -48.34 43.32 8.77
CA ALA A 19 -49.07 44.09 9.77
C ALA A 19 -50.53 43.62 9.84
N GLY A 20 -51.05 43.58 11.06
CA GLY A 20 -52.40 43.16 11.32
C GLY A 20 -53.45 44.17 10.84
N THR A 21 -54.58 43.64 10.41
CA THR A 21 -55.85 44.37 10.42
C THR A 21 -56.76 43.66 11.41
N SER A 22 -56.82 44.22 12.62
CA SER A 22 -57.78 43.90 13.66
C SER A 22 -59.06 44.70 13.43
N THR A 23 -60.12 44.03 12.99
CA THR A 23 -61.52 44.46 13.14
C THR A 23 -62.30 43.16 13.32
N GLY A 24 -62.53 42.69 14.54
CA GLY A 24 -63.64 43.13 15.38
C GLY A 24 -64.58 41.92 15.57
N PRO A 25 -65.09 41.65 16.77
CA PRO A 25 -65.82 40.44 17.05
C PRO A 25 -67.27 40.59 16.58
N ASN A 26 -67.72 39.70 15.68
CA ASN A 26 -69.16 39.46 15.56
C ASN A 26 -69.42 37.97 15.80
N VAL A 27 -69.82 37.71 17.04
CA VAL A 27 -70.30 36.42 17.52
C VAL A 27 -71.74 36.31 17.07
N ASP A 28 -71.93 35.96 15.80
CA ASP A 28 -73.25 35.59 15.29
C ASP A 28 -73.20 34.18 14.71
N ARG A 29 -73.94 33.32 15.42
CA ARG A 29 -74.69 32.17 14.90
C ARG A 29 -73.89 31.00 14.35
N TYR A 30 -74.12 29.87 15.02
CA TYR A 30 -73.99 28.50 14.54
C TYR A 30 -74.81 28.23 13.26
N GLY A 31 -74.47 28.91 12.16
CA GLY A 31 -74.87 28.55 10.81
C GLY A 31 -73.69 27.84 10.17
N VAL A 32 -73.75 26.52 10.07
CA VAL A 32 -72.81 25.73 9.28
C VAL A 32 -73.02 26.11 7.81
N SER A 33 -72.36 27.20 7.37
CA SER A 33 -72.30 27.58 5.95
C SER A 33 -71.51 26.50 5.22
N ALA A 34 -72.00 26.10 4.04
CA ALA A 34 -71.34 25.20 3.11
C ALA A 34 -69.92 25.66 2.73
N ASP A 35 -69.58 26.93 2.95
CA ASP A 35 -68.24 27.49 2.74
C ASP A 35 -67.19 26.93 3.73
N GLY A 36 -67.61 26.48 4.92
CA GLY A 36 -66.71 25.86 5.91
C GLY A 36 -66.20 24.47 5.50
N ALA A 37 -66.97 23.74 4.68
CA ALA A 37 -66.57 22.42 4.17
C ALA A 37 -65.44 22.53 3.13
N ILE A 38 -65.42 23.61 2.34
CA ILE A 38 -64.38 23.85 1.32
C ILE A 38 -63.03 24.15 1.98
N GLY A 39 -63.02 24.90 3.08
CA GLY A 39 -61.80 25.18 3.86
C GLY A 39 -61.17 23.92 4.49
N LEU A 40 -62.00 22.98 4.95
CA LEU A 40 -61.51 21.74 5.57
C LEU A 40 -60.90 20.78 4.54
N ILE A 41 -61.46 20.75 3.32
CA ILE A 41 -60.92 19.95 2.21
C ILE A 41 -59.57 20.52 1.76
N ALA A 42 -59.46 21.85 1.60
CA ALA A 42 -58.20 22.51 1.24
C ALA A 42 -57.09 22.30 2.28
N ALA A 43 -57.43 22.30 3.58
CA ALA A 43 -56.47 22.03 4.64
C ALA A 43 -55.91 20.59 4.59
N LYS A 44 -56.75 19.58 4.29
CA LYS A 44 -56.28 18.19 4.14
C LYS A 44 -55.31 18.01 2.96
N PHE A 45 -55.56 18.66 1.82
CA PHE A 45 -54.67 18.54 0.66
C PHE A 45 -53.27 19.11 0.91
N ASN A 46 -53.16 20.20 1.67
CA ASN A 46 -51.85 20.77 2.01
C ASN A 46 -51.04 19.85 2.94
N VAL A 47 -51.70 19.13 3.86
CA VAL A 47 -51.00 18.23 4.78
C VAL A 47 -50.42 17.03 4.04
N GLU A 48 -51.19 16.37 3.17
CA GLU A 48 -50.71 15.24 2.37
C GLU A 48 -49.55 15.62 1.44
N ALA A 49 -49.64 16.79 0.79
CA ALA A 49 -48.58 17.30 -0.07
C ALA A 49 -47.28 17.57 0.72
N VAL A 50 -47.39 18.11 1.93
CA VAL A 50 -46.25 18.33 2.83
C VAL A 50 -45.63 17.00 3.27
N TYR A 51 -46.44 15.98 3.60
CA TYR A 51 -45.93 14.66 3.98
C TYR A 51 -45.18 13.96 2.84
N LEU A 52 -45.71 14.00 1.61
CA LEU A 52 -45.02 13.43 0.44
C LEU A 52 -43.71 14.15 0.12
N MET A 53 -43.68 15.47 0.27
CA MET A 53 -42.46 16.27 0.11
C MET A 53 -41.43 15.98 1.21
N LEU A 54 -41.87 15.78 2.45
CA LEU A 54 -40.97 15.43 3.56
C LEU A 54 -40.40 14.01 3.38
N ALA A 55 -41.24 13.05 3.04
CA ALA A 55 -40.85 11.65 2.84
C ALA A 55 -39.81 11.52 1.73
N SER A 56 -40.03 12.14 0.57
CA SER A 56 -39.07 12.13 -0.55
C SER A 56 -37.71 12.72 -0.17
N ARG A 57 -37.67 13.79 0.64
CA ARG A 57 -36.41 14.34 1.15
C ARG A 57 -35.72 13.38 2.11
N LEU A 58 -36.43 12.74 3.05
CA LEU A 58 -35.84 11.74 3.94
C LEU A 58 -35.21 10.57 3.18
N HIS A 59 -35.88 10.07 2.12
CA HIS A 59 -35.32 9.00 1.29
C HIS A 59 -34.03 9.40 0.59
N MET A 60 -33.96 10.62 0.04
CA MET A 60 -32.75 11.14 -0.60
C MET A 60 -31.60 11.32 0.40
N PHE A 61 -31.90 11.79 1.61
CA PHE A 61 -30.88 11.91 2.67
C PHE A 61 -30.37 10.54 3.13
N GLY A 62 -31.27 9.57 3.34
CA GLY A 62 -30.88 8.22 3.73
C GLY A 62 -29.98 7.56 2.70
N ALA A 63 -30.36 7.58 1.42
CA ALA A 63 -29.58 7.02 0.34
C ALA A 63 -28.17 7.64 0.23
N ASN A 64 -28.07 8.97 0.36
CA ASN A 64 -26.78 9.65 0.29
C ASN A 64 -25.85 9.28 1.45
N ILE A 65 -26.40 9.14 2.67
CA ILE A 65 -25.62 8.71 3.85
C ILE A 65 -25.08 7.30 3.65
N PHE A 66 -25.90 6.36 3.16
CA PHE A 66 -25.45 4.99 2.89
C PHE A 66 -24.35 4.94 1.83
N LEU A 67 -24.46 5.76 0.77
CA LEU A 67 -23.42 5.84 -0.26
C LEU A 67 -22.10 6.36 0.29
N ILE A 68 -22.12 7.39 1.15
CA ILE A 68 -20.89 7.94 1.76
C ILE A 68 -20.23 6.90 2.67
N ILE A 69 -21.01 6.24 3.54
CA ILE A 69 -20.48 5.19 4.44
C ILE A 69 -19.91 4.03 3.62
N GLY A 70 -20.64 3.57 2.61
CA GLY A 70 -20.20 2.51 1.70
C GLY A 70 -18.90 2.87 0.97
N ALA A 71 -18.79 4.11 0.47
CA ALA A 71 -17.58 4.59 -0.20
C ALA A 71 -16.37 4.64 0.74
N ILE A 72 -16.55 5.08 1.99
CA ILE A 72 -15.48 5.11 3.00
C ILE A 72 -15.01 3.69 3.32
N LEU A 73 -15.94 2.76 3.58
CA LEU A 73 -15.59 1.37 3.87
C LEU A 73 -14.86 0.71 2.70
N LEU A 74 -15.36 0.90 1.48
CA LEU A 74 -14.73 0.39 0.26
C LEU A 74 -13.34 0.99 0.04
N SER A 75 -13.16 2.29 0.33
CA SER A 75 -11.86 2.95 0.26
C SER A 75 -10.85 2.37 1.26
N ILE A 76 -11.27 2.07 2.50
CA ILE A 76 -10.39 1.46 3.51
C ILE A 76 -9.94 0.06 3.05
N VAL A 77 -10.87 -0.75 2.54
CA VAL A 77 -10.57 -2.08 2.00
C VAL A 77 -9.60 -1.99 0.81
N ALA A 78 -9.83 -1.05 -0.11
CA ALA A 78 -8.96 -0.83 -1.26
C ALA A 78 -7.54 -0.43 -0.85
N ILE A 79 -7.40 0.48 0.13
CA ILE A 79 -6.09 0.90 0.67
C ILE A 79 -5.38 -0.29 1.34
N GLY A 80 -6.10 -1.08 2.15
CA GLY A 80 -5.54 -2.28 2.78
C GLY A 80 -5.03 -3.29 1.74
N PHE A 81 -5.80 -3.50 0.67
CA PHE A 81 -5.40 -4.37 -0.43
C PHE A 81 -4.15 -3.87 -1.17
N LEU A 82 -4.05 -2.56 -1.43
CA LEU A 82 -2.86 -1.94 -2.02
C LEU A 82 -1.62 -2.14 -1.15
N ILE A 83 -1.73 -1.97 0.17
CA ILE A 83 -0.62 -2.20 1.11
C ILE A 83 -0.20 -3.68 1.11
N ALA A 84 -1.17 -4.60 1.13
CA ALA A 84 -0.90 -6.04 1.06
C ALA A 84 -0.20 -6.44 -0.25
N LEU A 85 -0.65 -5.89 -1.38
CA LEU A 85 -0.04 -6.14 -2.68
C LEU A 85 1.37 -5.57 -2.77
N TRP A 86 1.57 -4.34 -2.29
CA TRP A 86 2.89 -3.69 -2.24
C TRP A 86 3.88 -4.50 -1.39
N THR A 87 3.50 -4.88 -0.18
CA THR A 87 4.33 -5.69 0.72
C THR A 87 4.62 -7.07 0.13
N GLY A 88 3.63 -7.72 -0.47
CA GLY A 88 3.81 -8.99 -1.18
C GLY A 88 4.84 -8.90 -2.30
N VAL A 89 4.75 -7.87 -3.16
CA VAL A 89 5.71 -7.63 -4.24
C VAL A 89 7.12 -7.39 -3.68
N ASN A 90 7.26 -6.57 -2.64
CA ASN A 90 8.56 -6.25 -2.04
C ASN A 90 9.23 -7.49 -1.40
N ILE A 91 8.45 -8.37 -0.76
CA ILE A 91 8.96 -9.64 -0.22
C ILE A 91 9.42 -10.56 -1.36
N LEU A 92 8.67 -10.64 -2.45
CA LEU A 92 9.02 -11.47 -3.60
C LEU A 92 10.30 -10.99 -4.29
N THR A 93 10.46 -9.68 -4.49
CA THR A 93 11.69 -9.11 -5.08
C THR A 93 12.89 -9.37 -4.18
N TRP A 94 12.74 -9.22 -2.87
CA TRP A 94 13.81 -9.52 -1.92
C TRP A 94 14.21 -11.00 -1.94
N ARG A 95 13.24 -11.93 -1.90
CA ARG A 95 13.51 -13.38 -2.01
C ARG A 95 14.23 -13.73 -3.31
N ARG A 96 13.84 -13.13 -4.44
CA ARG A 96 14.54 -13.32 -5.72
C ARG A 96 15.97 -12.79 -5.66
N SER A 97 16.20 -11.64 -5.02
CA SER A 97 17.53 -11.08 -4.81
C SER A 97 18.41 -12.00 -3.96
N GLN A 98 17.88 -12.54 -2.86
CA GLN A 98 18.62 -13.49 -2.02
C GLN A 98 19.02 -14.76 -2.77
N LYS A 99 18.13 -15.32 -3.60
CA LYS A 99 18.46 -16.49 -4.44
C LYS A 99 19.62 -16.19 -5.40
N ARG A 100 19.64 -15.00 -6.00
CA ARG A 100 20.76 -14.56 -6.86
C ARG A 100 22.06 -14.41 -6.06
N ALA A 101 21.99 -13.84 -4.86
CA ALA A 101 23.16 -13.68 -3.99
C ALA A 101 23.70 -15.04 -3.51
N ALA A 102 22.82 -15.99 -3.17
CA ALA A 102 23.20 -17.35 -2.78
C ALA A 102 23.86 -18.10 -3.95
N ALA A 103 23.29 -18.00 -5.17
CA ALA A 103 23.90 -18.59 -6.37
C ALA A 103 25.28 -17.99 -6.68
N LYS A 104 25.46 -16.67 -6.49
CA LYS A 104 26.79 -16.03 -6.61
C LYS A 104 27.76 -16.56 -5.55
N ARG A 105 27.36 -16.63 -4.28
CA ARG A 105 28.19 -17.20 -3.20
C ARG A 105 28.57 -18.66 -3.46
N HIS A 106 27.66 -19.46 -4.02
CA HIS A 106 27.96 -20.84 -4.38
C HIS A 106 29.01 -20.90 -5.51
N ARG A 107 28.85 -20.08 -6.55
CA ARG A 107 29.85 -19.98 -7.65
C ARG A 107 31.20 -19.44 -7.18
N GLU A 108 31.23 -18.59 -6.16
CA GLU A 108 32.47 -18.05 -5.59
C GLU A 108 33.17 -19.01 -4.62
N ARG A 109 32.47 -20.03 -4.10
CA ARG A 109 33.01 -20.99 -3.13
C ARG A 109 33.63 -22.22 -3.76
N PHE A 110 33.21 -22.62 -4.96
CA PHE A 110 33.70 -23.84 -5.61
C PHE A 110 34.42 -23.52 -6.91
N ASP A 111 35.57 -24.16 -7.09
CA ASP A 111 36.34 -24.09 -8.33
C ASP A 111 35.68 -24.92 -9.45
N LYS A 112 36.14 -24.75 -10.70
CA LYS A 112 35.72 -25.57 -11.86
C LYS A 112 35.91 -27.07 -11.63
N THR A 113 36.84 -27.42 -10.74
CA THR A 113 37.16 -28.79 -10.31
C THR A 113 36.20 -29.34 -9.24
N GLY A 114 35.28 -28.52 -8.72
CA GLY A 114 34.36 -28.89 -7.64
C GLY A 114 34.96 -28.81 -6.23
N GLN A 115 36.25 -28.48 -6.12
CA GLN A 115 36.91 -28.29 -4.82
C GLN A 115 36.55 -26.92 -4.22
N PRO A 116 36.36 -26.82 -2.89
CA PRO A 116 36.12 -25.55 -2.23
C PRO A 116 37.38 -24.66 -2.30
N TYR A 117 37.21 -23.39 -2.65
CA TYR A 117 38.31 -22.42 -2.56
C TYR A 117 38.75 -22.24 -1.10
N PRO A 118 40.05 -22.10 -0.84
CA PRO A 118 40.56 -21.78 0.49
C PRO A 118 39.99 -20.44 1.00
N PRO A 119 39.97 -20.25 2.33
CA PRO A 119 39.47 -19.02 2.92
C PRO A 119 40.22 -17.82 2.35
N ALA A 120 39.45 -16.83 1.90
CA ALA A 120 39.99 -15.63 1.29
C ALA A 120 39.74 -14.41 2.18
N ALA A 121 40.75 -13.55 2.32
CA ALA A 121 40.66 -12.27 3.00
C ALA A 121 41.28 -11.16 2.14
N ARG A 122 41.21 -9.91 2.62
CA ARG A 122 41.99 -8.80 2.05
C ARG A 122 43.39 -8.84 2.62
N GLY A 123 44.41 -8.62 1.81
CA GLY A 123 45.80 -8.66 2.30
C GLY A 123 46.85 -8.47 1.21
N LEU A 124 48.11 -8.66 1.60
CA LEU A 124 49.26 -8.67 0.71
C LEU A 124 49.48 -10.07 0.12
N CYS A 125 49.82 -10.16 -1.15
CA CYS A 125 50.28 -11.41 -1.76
C CYS A 125 51.77 -11.62 -1.49
N SER A 126 52.16 -12.84 -1.11
CA SER A 126 53.54 -13.24 -0.83
C SER A 126 54.47 -13.30 -2.05
N VAL A 127 53.95 -13.14 -3.28
CA VAL A 127 54.74 -13.23 -4.52
C VAL A 127 54.95 -11.86 -5.15
N CYS A 128 53.87 -11.09 -5.34
CA CYS A 128 53.96 -9.76 -5.94
C CYS A 128 54.01 -8.61 -4.93
N ASP A 129 53.92 -8.89 -3.63
CA ASP A 129 53.91 -7.89 -2.54
C ASP A 129 52.87 -6.77 -2.68
N ALA A 130 51.83 -6.98 -3.50
CA ALA A 130 50.74 -6.03 -3.71
C ALA A 130 49.54 -6.32 -2.80
N VAL A 131 48.80 -5.26 -2.43
CA VAL A 131 47.53 -5.38 -1.69
C VAL A 131 46.42 -5.75 -2.66
N HIS A 132 45.73 -6.85 -2.38
CA HIS A 132 44.57 -7.29 -3.16
C HIS A 132 43.31 -7.38 -2.30
N ALA A 133 42.16 -7.12 -2.94
CA ALA A 133 40.85 -7.25 -2.32
C ALA A 133 40.49 -8.72 -1.98
N LYS A 134 41.19 -9.68 -2.60
CA LYS A 134 41.00 -11.11 -2.38
C LYS A 134 42.37 -11.81 -2.43
N VAL A 135 42.75 -12.44 -1.33
CA VAL A 135 43.98 -13.21 -1.17
C VAL A 135 43.62 -14.52 -0.49
N TYR A 136 44.06 -15.63 -1.06
CA TYR A 136 43.82 -16.98 -0.57
C TYR A 136 44.86 -17.36 0.48
N HIS A 137 44.41 -17.86 1.63
CA HIS A 137 45.27 -18.35 2.70
C HIS A 137 45.47 -19.86 2.57
N LEU A 138 46.72 -20.28 2.34
CA LEU A 138 47.08 -21.69 2.33
C LEU A 138 47.44 -22.17 3.75
N PRO A 139 47.35 -23.50 4.01
CA PRO A 139 47.65 -24.07 5.33
C PRO A 139 49.12 -23.93 5.74
N ASP A 140 50.03 -23.67 4.79
CA ASP A 140 51.43 -23.33 5.03
C ASP A 140 51.63 -21.88 5.53
N GLY A 141 50.54 -21.09 5.62
CA GLY A 141 50.56 -19.69 6.02
C GLY A 141 50.85 -18.71 4.87
N THR A 142 51.11 -19.20 3.66
CA THR A 142 51.34 -18.36 2.48
C THR A 142 50.04 -17.73 1.97
N ARG A 143 50.20 -16.61 1.26
CA ARG A 143 49.09 -15.76 0.83
C ARG A 143 49.22 -15.47 -0.66
N PHE A 144 48.29 -15.98 -1.47
CA PHE A 144 48.34 -15.79 -2.92
C PHE A 144 47.17 -14.95 -3.44
N CYS A 145 47.45 -14.00 -4.33
CA CYS A 145 46.41 -13.31 -5.09
C CYS A 145 45.78 -14.27 -6.13
N PRO A 146 44.65 -13.91 -6.77
CA PRO A 146 43.91 -14.83 -7.61
C PRO A 146 44.69 -15.32 -8.84
N THR A 147 45.63 -14.53 -9.36
CA THR A 147 46.48 -14.90 -10.49
C THR A 147 47.52 -15.93 -10.09
N HIS A 148 48.35 -15.65 -9.08
CA HIS A 148 49.38 -16.59 -8.62
C HIS A 148 48.80 -17.88 -8.03
N TYR A 149 47.60 -17.82 -7.43
CA TYR A 149 46.90 -19.01 -6.98
C TYR A 149 46.42 -19.89 -8.15
N ALA A 150 45.96 -19.28 -9.26
CA ALA A 150 45.58 -20.01 -10.45
C ALA A 150 46.80 -20.71 -11.09
N GLU A 151 47.93 -20.00 -11.18
CA GLU A 151 49.21 -20.56 -11.64
C GLU A 151 49.67 -21.74 -10.77
N LEU A 152 49.53 -21.63 -9.45
CA LEU A 152 49.84 -22.72 -8.51
C LEU A 152 48.97 -23.96 -8.73
N ILE A 153 47.66 -23.78 -9.01
CA ILE A 153 46.77 -24.90 -9.33
C ILE A 153 47.14 -25.53 -10.67
N GLU A 154 47.40 -24.72 -11.70
CA GLU A 154 47.81 -25.21 -13.02
C GLU A 154 49.12 -26.00 -12.94
N ALA A 155 50.07 -25.55 -12.11
CA ALA A 155 51.34 -26.23 -11.87
C ALA A 155 51.20 -27.57 -11.11
N ARG A 156 50.15 -27.78 -10.30
CA ARG A 156 49.87 -29.08 -9.65
C ARG A 156 49.15 -30.09 -10.55
N ARG A 157 48.53 -29.63 -11.64
CA ARG A 157 47.75 -30.48 -12.54
C ARG A 157 48.53 -31.52 -13.37
N PRO A 158 49.82 -31.36 -13.74
CA PRO A 158 50.48 -32.31 -14.63
C PRO A 158 50.70 -33.68 -13.99
N ASP A 159 50.77 -33.74 -12.66
CA ASP A 159 51.12 -34.97 -11.93
C ASP A 159 49.90 -35.88 -11.73
N GLU A 160 48.70 -35.28 -11.69
CA GLU A 160 47.44 -35.97 -11.41
C GLU A 160 46.78 -36.54 -12.69
N ALA A 161 47.15 -36.05 -13.87
CA ALA A 161 46.71 -36.61 -15.15
C ALA A 161 47.22 -38.04 -15.40
N SER A 162 48.26 -38.48 -14.68
CA SER A 162 48.82 -39.83 -14.72
C SER A 162 48.26 -40.80 -13.67
N GLN A 163 47.45 -40.34 -12.71
CA GLN A 163 46.82 -41.24 -11.73
C GLN A 163 45.40 -41.60 -12.20
N PRO A 164 45.06 -42.89 -12.39
CA PRO A 164 43.68 -43.30 -12.64
C PRO A 164 42.85 -42.87 -11.43
N GLY A 165 41.94 -41.91 -11.65
CA GLY A 165 41.12 -41.33 -10.60
C GLY A 165 40.39 -42.41 -9.79
N PRO A 166 40.16 -42.18 -8.48
CA PRO A 166 39.48 -43.14 -7.64
C PRO A 166 38.11 -43.49 -8.25
N ALA A 167 37.84 -44.80 -8.35
CA ALA A 167 36.61 -45.30 -8.95
C ALA A 167 35.39 -44.61 -8.32
N PRO A 168 34.37 -44.23 -9.11
CA PRO A 168 33.19 -43.54 -8.60
C PRO A 168 32.55 -44.34 -7.47
N ILE A 169 32.43 -43.71 -6.30
CA ILE A 169 31.72 -44.28 -5.15
C ILE A 169 30.24 -44.34 -5.55
N LYS A 170 29.74 -45.55 -5.80
CA LYS A 170 28.32 -45.82 -6.03
C LYS A 170 27.59 -45.59 -4.70
N THR A 171 26.91 -44.47 -4.58
CA THR A 171 25.91 -44.20 -3.53
C THR A 171 24.54 -44.68 -3.95
#